data_AF-A0A6H9YXG5-F1
#
_entry.id   AF-A0A6H9YXG5-F1
#
_cell.length_a   1.000
_cell.length_b   1.000
_cell.length_c   1.000
_cell.angle_alpha   90.00
_cell.angle_beta   90.00
_cell.angle_gamma   90.00
#
_symmetry.space_group_name_H-M   'P 1'
#
loop_
_entity.id
_entity.type
_entity.pdbx_description
1 polymer ?
#
loop_
_entity_poly.entity_id
_entity_poly.type
_entity_poly.pdbx_seq_one_letter_code
_entity_poly.pdbx_strand_id
1 'polypeptide(L)'
;MNYDHHRAHVAEVAERFAKEAGGHQMTVLHDDGHYRHLRFKPAAGHSFYWFDLVTIPHALIFRGDGTSFVFSRIEDMFAFFRGSSHNGGINATYWAEKLTSDRDSVMTYDADLFELTVKEHAVQAIRDREAPRGIGRAIKRMLEEGDTGHEEGARDELNAFAYAVHRASCSCGDAAEFNDDLDAWAWSRHHVKEQQGQHNVSVKCLAEFRFAETWEWDLRSFDWWFLWACHAIVWGIGRYDAALRELAAQKATQPVTSQAGGAA
;
A
#
# COMPACT_ATOMS: atom_id res chain seq x y z
N MET A 1 2.27 -12.74 -2.09
CA MET A 1 2.60 -11.84 -3.20
C MET A 1 2.27 -10.37 -2.90
N ASN A 2 1.39 -10.07 -1.93
CA ASN A 2 1.26 -8.71 -1.34
C ASN A 2 2.61 -8.07 -0.98
N TYR A 3 3.58 -8.89 -0.56
CA TYR A 3 4.95 -8.45 -0.30
C TYR A 3 5.62 -7.73 -1.48
N ASP A 4 5.43 -8.19 -2.73
CA ASP A 4 6.05 -7.56 -3.89
C ASP A 4 5.34 -6.25 -4.27
N HIS A 5 4.01 -6.19 -4.12
CA HIS A 5 3.24 -4.95 -4.29
C HIS A 5 3.64 -3.89 -3.26
N HIS A 6 3.65 -4.23 -1.97
CA HIS A 6 4.08 -3.32 -0.92
C HIS A 6 5.53 -2.86 -1.14
N ARG A 7 6.42 -3.75 -1.59
CA ARG A 7 7.81 -3.37 -1.91
C ARG A 7 7.89 -2.40 -3.08
N ALA A 8 7.10 -2.60 -4.13
CA ALA A 8 7.04 -1.68 -5.26
C ALA A 8 6.54 -0.30 -4.80
N HIS A 9 5.48 -0.26 -3.99
CA HIS A 9 4.94 0.97 -3.44
C HIS A 9 5.96 1.70 -2.55
N VAL A 10 6.67 0.98 -1.68
CA VAL A 10 7.77 1.56 -0.88
C VAL A 10 8.87 2.13 -1.77
N ALA A 11 9.25 1.45 -2.85
CA ALA A 11 10.28 1.93 -3.77
C ALA A 11 9.85 3.21 -4.50
N GLU A 12 8.60 3.26 -4.99
CA GLU A 12 8.01 4.44 -5.63
C GLU A 12 8.04 5.65 -4.68
N VAL A 13 7.60 5.47 -3.44
CA VAL A 13 7.61 6.56 -2.45
C VAL A 13 9.03 6.99 -2.08
N ALA A 14 10.01 6.06 -2.08
CA ALA A 14 11.41 6.40 -1.87
C ALA A 14 11.95 7.32 -2.97
N GLU A 15 11.62 7.05 -4.24
CA GLU A 15 12.00 7.89 -5.38
C GLU A 15 11.36 9.27 -5.30
N ARG A 16 10.06 9.31 -4.94
CA ARG A 16 9.33 10.56 -4.71
C ARG A 16 9.96 11.38 -3.59
N PHE A 17 10.26 10.76 -2.45
CA PHE A 17 10.93 11.40 -1.33
C PHE A 17 12.28 11.99 -1.75
N ALA A 18 13.10 11.22 -2.48
CA ALA A 18 14.42 11.69 -2.93
C ALA A 18 14.31 12.94 -3.82
N LYS A 19 13.28 13.02 -4.67
CA LYS A 19 13.00 14.18 -5.52
C LYS A 19 12.52 15.39 -4.71
N GLU A 20 11.64 15.19 -3.75
CA GLU A 20 10.97 16.27 -3.01
C GLU A 20 11.83 16.82 -1.88
N ALA A 21 12.54 15.97 -1.14
CA ALA A 21 13.33 16.34 0.04
C ALA A 21 14.84 16.45 -0.23
N GLY A 22 15.32 16.06 -1.41
CA GLY A 22 16.75 16.04 -1.73
C GLY A 22 17.46 17.38 -1.55
N GLY A 23 16.74 18.49 -1.81
CA GLY A 23 17.22 19.87 -1.64
C GLY A 23 17.01 20.47 -0.25
N HIS A 24 16.44 19.73 0.71
CA HIS A 24 16.13 20.28 2.02
C HIS A 24 17.39 20.49 2.86
N GLN A 25 17.42 21.61 3.57
CA GLN A 25 18.43 21.96 4.55
C GLN A 25 17.94 21.63 5.95
N MET A 26 18.83 21.04 6.76
CA MET A 26 18.59 20.80 8.16
C MET A 26 18.96 22.04 8.99
N THR A 27 18.08 22.47 9.87
CA THR A 27 18.35 23.45 10.92
C THR A 27 18.12 22.80 12.28
N VAL A 28 19.13 22.86 13.16
CA VAL A 28 19.00 22.43 14.55
C VAL A 28 18.37 23.59 15.33
N LEU A 29 17.10 23.45 15.72
CA LEU A 29 16.39 24.46 16.50
C LEU A 29 16.63 24.27 18.01
N HIS A 30 16.78 23.02 18.44
CA HIS A 30 17.15 22.65 19.80
C HIS A 30 17.87 21.30 19.81
N ASP A 31 18.89 21.15 20.66
CA ASP A 31 19.62 19.91 20.87
C ASP A 31 20.20 19.87 22.29
N ASP A 32 19.54 19.10 23.16
CA ASP A 32 19.95 18.82 24.54
C ASP A 32 19.73 17.34 24.87
N GLY A 33 20.73 16.51 24.55
CA GLY A 33 20.69 15.08 24.81
C GLY A 33 19.59 14.39 24.00
N HIS A 34 18.53 13.93 24.67
CA HIS A 34 17.36 13.29 24.04
C HIS A 34 16.27 14.28 23.60
N TYR A 35 16.36 15.54 24.04
CA TYR A 35 15.47 16.63 23.63
C TYR A 35 16.02 17.29 22.37
N ARG A 36 15.47 16.94 21.21
CA ARG A 36 15.96 17.46 19.92
C ARG A 36 14.80 18.03 19.11
N HIS A 37 15.05 19.13 18.41
CA HIS A 37 14.13 19.70 17.43
C HIS A 37 14.91 20.05 16.17
N LEU A 38 14.75 19.22 15.15
CA LEU A 38 15.38 19.39 13.85
C LEU A 38 14.32 19.81 12.85
N ARG A 39 14.60 20.85 12.05
CA ARG A 39 13.74 21.31 10.96
C ARG A 39 14.38 21.06 9.62
N PHE A 40 13.62 20.51 8.68
CA PHE A 40 14.03 20.24 7.31
C PHE A 40 13.12 20.99 6.35
N LYS A 41 13.69 21.91 5.58
CA LYS A 41 12.94 22.72 4.61
C LYS A 41 13.79 23.06 3.38
N PRO A 42 13.17 23.35 2.22
CA PRO A 42 13.89 23.90 1.07
C PRO A 42 14.69 25.17 1.44
N ALA A 43 15.88 25.33 0.85
CA ALA A 43 16.74 26.48 1.07
C ALA A 43 16.12 27.81 0.58
N ALA A 44 15.37 27.74 -0.51
CA ALA A 44 14.67 28.86 -1.13
C ALA A 44 13.43 28.34 -1.88
N GLY A 45 12.42 29.20 -2.04
CA GLY A 45 11.20 28.87 -2.77
C GLY A 45 10.01 28.57 -1.86
N HIS A 46 9.30 27.48 -2.16
CA HIS A 46 8.05 27.10 -1.51
C HIS A 46 8.28 26.26 -0.23
N SER A 47 7.30 26.28 0.68
CA SER A 47 7.31 25.50 1.92
C SER A 47 6.51 24.19 1.77
N PHE A 48 6.65 23.48 0.65
CA PHE A 48 6.04 22.15 0.50
C PHE A 48 7.03 21.09 0.99
N TYR A 49 6.49 19.99 1.51
CA TYR A 49 7.21 18.83 2.00
C TYR A 49 8.23 19.17 3.10
N TRP A 50 8.02 20.25 3.85
CA TRP A 50 8.85 20.55 5.01
C TRP A 50 8.42 19.69 6.19
N PHE A 51 9.37 19.31 7.03
CA PHE A 51 9.07 18.53 8.22
C PHE A 51 10.02 18.84 9.36
N ASP A 52 9.55 18.58 10.58
CA ASP A 52 10.34 18.58 11.79
C ASP A 52 10.45 17.16 12.34
N LEU A 53 11.62 16.84 12.88
CA LEU A 53 11.82 15.71 13.80
C LEU A 53 12.00 16.28 15.20
N VAL A 54 11.05 15.98 16.08
CA VAL A 54 11.10 16.37 17.49
C VAL A 54 11.23 15.12 18.35
N THR A 55 12.24 15.05 19.20
CA THR A 55 12.39 13.95 20.16
C THR A 55 12.32 14.46 21.59
N ILE A 56 11.72 13.63 22.43
CA ILE A 56 11.81 13.63 23.89
C ILE A 56 12.10 12.19 24.33
N PRO A 57 12.50 11.94 25.58
CA PRO A 57 12.61 10.57 26.08
C PRO A 57 11.36 9.75 25.74
N HIS A 58 11.57 8.59 25.08
CA HIS A 58 10.53 7.65 24.68
C HIS A 58 9.59 8.08 23.54
N ALA A 59 9.77 9.26 22.92
CA ALA A 59 8.92 9.67 21.80
C ALA A 59 9.65 10.40 20.68
N LEU A 60 9.24 10.10 19.43
CA LEU A 60 9.57 10.87 18.25
C LEU A 60 8.28 11.38 17.63
N ILE A 61 8.22 12.69 17.40
CA ILE A 61 7.15 13.37 16.70
C ILE A 61 7.69 13.76 15.32
N PHE A 62 7.09 13.18 14.29
CA PHE A 62 7.19 13.67 12.92
C PHE A 62 6.02 14.62 12.66
N ARG A 63 6.29 15.81 12.15
CA ARG A 63 5.27 16.81 11.83
C ARG A 63 5.72 17.67 10.66
N GLY A 64 4.79 18.27 9.94
CA GLY A 64 5.10 19.06 8.75
C GLY A 64 3.85 19.67 8.14
N ASP A 65 3.84 19.79 6.82
CA ASP A 65 2.67 20.23 6.04
C ASP A 65 1.61 19.14 5.83
N GLY A 66 1.95 17.86 5.95
CA GLY A 66 1.01 16.74 5.96
C GLY A 66 0.67 16.21 7.35
N THR A 67 0.12 14.99 7.40
CA THR A 67 -0.24 14.29 8.63
C THR A 67 0.97 14.14 9.56
N SER A 68 0.76 14.38 10.85
CA SER A 68 1.80 14.20 11.88
C SER A 68 1.72 12.81 12.50
N PHE A 69 2.87 12.24 12.84
CA PHE A 69 2.98 10.91 13.42
C PHE A 69 3.75 10.98 14.73
N VAL A 70 3.26 10.27 15.75
CA VAL A 70 3.94 10.16 17.05
C VAL A 70 4.27 8.69 17.29
N PHE A 71 5.56 8.40 17.44
CA PHE A 71 6.09 7.07 17.70
C PHE A 71 6.62 7.00 19.13
N SER A 72 6.46 5.84 19.78
CA SER A 72 7.02 5.62 21.12
C SER A 72 7.61 4.23 21.28
N ARG A 73 8.84 4.14 21.82
CA ARG A 73 9.48 2.86 22.11
C ARG A 73 10.55 2.88 23.21
N ILE A 74 11.72 3.47 22.93
CA ILE A 74 12.87 3.50 23.86
C ILE A 74 13.28 4.95 24.12
N GLU A 75 14.11 5.16 25.14
CA GLU A 75 14.51 6.50 25.58
C GLU A 75 15.07 7.38 24.44
N ASP A 76 16.06 6.88 23.69
CA ASP A 76 16.54 7.55 22.47
C ASP A 76 15.86 6.97 21.22
N MET A 77 14.84 7.68 20.73
CA MET A 77 14.12 7.26 19.53
C MET A 77 14.95 7.34 18.25
N PHE A 78 15.99 8.18 18.16
CA PHE A 78 16.91 8.11 17.01
C PHE A 78 17.68 6.79 17.01
N ALA A 79 18.14 6.34 18.19
CA ALA A 79 18.78 5.04 18.31
C ALA A 79 17.84 3.89 17.90
N PHE A 80 16.55 3.97 18.25
CA PHE A 80 15.53 3.02 17.81
C PHE A 80 15.42 2.94 16.29
N PHE A 81 15.22 4.07 15.60
CA PHE A 81 15.05 4.07 14.14
C PHE A 81 16.32 3.60 13.42
N ARG A 82 17.51 4.00 13.90
CA ARG A 82 18.78 3.48 13.36
C ARG A 82 18.86 1.96 13.49
N GLY A 83 18.65 1.44 14.70
CA GLY A 83 18.81 0.02 15.02
C GLY A 83 17.72 -0.90 14.48
N SER A 84 16.59 -0.34 14.05
CA SER A 84 15.46 -1.11 13.49
C SER A 84 15.23 -0.88 12.00
N SER A 85 16.09 -0.10 11.35
CA SER A 85 16.13 0.06 9.89
C SER A 85 16.55 -1.25 9.20
N HIS A 86 16.06 -1.49 7.98
CA HIS A 86 16.37 -2.70 7.22
C HIS A 86 17.41 -2.37 6.14
N ASN A 87 18.69 -2.75 6.37
CA ASN A 87 19.81 -2.45 5.46
C ASN A 87 19.91 -0.95 5.07
N GLY A 88 19.62 -0.04 6.01
CA GLY A 88 19.59 1.41 5.75
C GLY A 88 18.32 1.93 5.07
N GLY A 89 17.35 1.05 4.77
CA GLY A 89 16.00 1.39 4.34
C GLY A 89 15.00 1.47 5.48
N ILE A 90 13.74 1.72 5.13
CA ILE A 90 12.65 1.85 6.11
C ILE A 90 12.16 0.49 6.61
N ASN A 91 11.53 0.48 7.79
CA ASN A 91 10.84 -0.69 8.34
C ASN A 91 9.39 -0.32 8.70
N ALA A 92 8.62 0.05 7.67
CA ALA A 92 7.28 0.64 7.80
C ALA A 92 6.33 -0.20 8.66
N THR A 93 6.25 -1.52 8.41
CA THR A 93 5.41 -2.44 9.19
C THR A 93 5.73 -2.40 10.66
N TYR A 94 7.01 -2.55 11.03
CA TYR A 94 7.39 -2.55 12.44
C TYR A 94 7.23 -1.18 13.10
N TRP A 95 7.44 -0.09 12.36
CA TRP A 95 7.30 1.26 12.88
C TRP A 95 5.85 1.69 13.04
N ALA A 96 4.95 1.25 12.15
CA ALA A 96 3.50 1.47 12.27
C ALA A 96 2.96 0.91 13.60
N GLU A 97 3.44 -0.25 14.04
CA GLU A 97 3.10 -0.81 15.36
C GLU A 97 3.46 0.12 16.53
N LYS A 98 4.40 1.05 16.33
CA LYS A 98 4.92 1.95 17.38
C LYS A 98 4.26 3.33 17.35
N LEU A 99 3.30 3.55 16.46
CA LEU A 99 2.43 4.71 16.51
C LEU A 99 1.64 4.70 17.84
N THR A 100 1.57 5.86 18.48
CA THR A 100 0.83 6.04 19.75
C THR A 100 -0.65 6.34 19.52
N SER A 101 -1.01 6.78 18.30
CA SER A 101 -2.38 6.97 17.84
C SER A 101 -2.91 5.71 17.14
N ASP A 102 -4.06 5.82 16.49
CA ASP A 102 -4.63 4.78 15.64
C ASP A 102 -3.56 4.24 14.66
N ARG A 103 -3.27 2.94 14.77
CA ARG A 103 -2.25 2.25 13.97
C ARG A 103 -2.77 1.91 12.59
N ASP A 104 -4.09 1.77 12.45
CA ASP A 104 -4.72 1.42 11.19
C ASP A 104 -4.91 2.66 10.31
N SER A 105 -4.77 3.87 10.88
CA SER A 105 -4.91 5.12 10.12
C SER A 105 -3.84 5.34 9.06
N VAL A 106 -2.76 4.54 9.06
CA VAL A 106 -1.71 4.58 8.04
C VAL A 106 -1.88 3.50 6.97
N MET A 107 -2.95 2.72 7.04
CA MET A 107 -3.33 1.72 6.04
C MET A 107 -4.55 2.23 5.29
N THR A 108 -4.42 2.41 3.97
CA THR A 108 -5.49 2.90 3.10
C THR A 108 -5.79 1.89 2.02
N TYR A 109 -7.04 1.89 1.53
CA TYR A 109 -7.43 1.09 0.38
C TYR A 109 -6.49 1.33 -0.81
N ASP A 110 -6.10 0.23 -1.46
CA ASP A 110 -5.20 0.22 -2.61
C ASP A 110 -5.88 -0.53 -3.75
N ALA A 111 -6.33 0.24 -4.75
CA ALA A 111 -7.06 -0.30 -5.90
C ALA A 111 -6.19 -1.24 -6.76
N ASP A 112 -4.89 -0.97 -6.85
CA ASP A 112 -3.96 -1.81 -7.59
C ASP A 112 -3.76 -3.15 -6.87
N LEU A 113 -3.67 -3.13 -5.53
CA LEU A 113 -3.62 -4.32 -4.70
C LEU A 113 -4.91 -5.14 -4.82
N PHE A 114 -6.06 -4.47 -4.84
CA PHE A 114 -7.35 -5.11 -5.07
C PHE A 114 -7.38 -5.82 -6.43
N GLU A 115 -7.04 -5.12 -7.51
CA GLU A 115 -7.02 -5.68 -8.86
C GLU A 115 -6.05 -6.88 -8.96
N LEU A 116 -4.88 -6.76 -8.35
CA LEU A 116 -3.91 -7.85 -8.27
C LEU A 116 -4.50 -9.06 -7.53
N THR A 117 -5.08 -8.85 -6.35
CA THR A 117 -5.67 -9.91 -5.51
C THR A 117 -6.78 -10.64 -6.25
N VAL A 118 -7.70 -9.90 -6.88
CA VAL A 118 -8.78 -10.46 -7.72
C VAL A 118 -8.22 -11.36 -8.83
N LYS A 119 -7.21 -10.88 -9.56
CA LYS A 119 -6.60 -11.63 -10.66
C LYS A 119 -5.87 -12.87 -10.15
N GLU A 120 -5.16 -12.80 -9.04
CA GLU A 120 -4.45 -13.93 -8.45
C GLU A 120 -5.42 -15.03 -8.03
N HIS A 121 -6.50 -14.68 -7.31
CA HIS A 121 -7.55 -15.64 -6.94
C HIS A 121 -8.20 -16.28 -8.16
N ALA A 122 -8.48 -15.51 -9.21
CA ALA A 122 -9.03 -16.04 -10.45
C ALA A 122 -8.07 -17.00 -11.16
N VAL A 123 -6.79 -16.64 -11.27
CA VAL A 123 -5.76 -17.47 -11.87
C VAL A 123 -5.58 -18.76 -11.08
N GLN A 124 -5.62 -18.70 -9.76
CA GLN A 124 -5.52 -19.87 -8.90
C GLN A 124 -6.72 -20.80 -9.10
N ALA A 125 -7.95 -20.29 -9.08
CA ALA A 125 -9.14 -21.08 -9.35
C ALA A 125 -9.14 -21.73 -10.76
N ILE A 126 -8.59 -21.05 -11.76
CA ILE A 126 -8.40 -21.62 -13.11
C ILE A 126 -7.38 -22.77 -13.08
N ARG A 127 -6.26 -22.62 -12.37
CA ARG A 127 -5.24 -23.67 -12.24
C ARG A 127 -5.79 -24.90 -11.52
N ASP A 128 -6.61 -24.68 -10.50
CA ASP A 128 -7.22 -25.73 -9.69
C ASP A 128 -8.45 -26.36 -10.36
N ARG A 129 -8.85 -25.85 -11.53
CA ARG A 129 -10.02 -26.30 -12.32
C ARG A 129 -11.35 -26.09 -11.61
N GLU A 130 -11.40 -25.12 -10.70
CA GLU A 130 -12.58 -24.70 -9.96
C GLU A 130 -13.32 -23.56 -10.68
N ALA A 131 -12.62 -22.82 -11.55
CA ALA A 131 -13.20 -21.74 -12.32
C ALA A 131 -13.75 -22.19 -13.70
N PRO A 132 -14.97 -21.78 -14.08
CA PRO A 132 -15.51 -22.02 -15.41
C PRO A 132 -14.72 -21.32 -16.54
N ARG A 133 -14.81 -21.86 -17.76
CA ARG A 133 -14.21 -21.21 -18.94
C ARG A 133 -14.87 -19.86 -19.20
N GLY A 134 -14.07 -18.87 -19.63
CA GLY A 134 -14.57 -17.53 -19.97
C GLY A 134 -14.61 -16.55 -18.79
N ILE A 135 -14.41 -17.01 -17.55
CA ILE A 135 -14.42 -16.19 -16.33
C ILE A 135 -13.51 -14.96 -16.41
N GLY A 136 -12.33 -15.08 -17.04
CA GLY A 136 -11.37 -13.98 -17.11
C GLY A 136 -11.93 -12.74 -17.82
N ARG A 137 -12.84 -12.92 -18.79
CA ARG A 137 -13.54 -11.80 -19.45
C ARG A 137 -14.55 -11.15 -18.51
N ALA A 138 -15.28 -11.95 -17.71
CA ALA A 138 -16.23 -11.44 -16.74
C ALA A 138 -15.54 -10.66 -15.61
N ILE A 139 -14.41 -11.17 -15.11
CA ILE A 139 -13.60 -10.49 -14.09
C ILE A 139 -13.01 -9.19 -14.65
N LYS A 140 -12.47 -9.24 -15.87
CA LYS A 140 -11.96 -8.02 -16.53
C LYS A 140 -13.05 -6.94 -16.62
N ARG A 141 -14.27 -7.33 -17.01
CA ARG A 141 -15.42 -6.41 -17.06
C ARG A 141 -15.76 -5.83 -15.68
N MET A 142 -15.80 -6.67 -14.63
CA MET A 142 -16.03 -6.23 -13.25
C MET A 142 -14.99 -5.19 -12.82
N LEU A 143 -13.71 -5.41 -13.14
CA LEU A 143 -12.63 -4.48 -12.80
C LEU A 143 -12.71 -3.16 -13.60
N GLU A 144 -13.12 -3.21 -14.87
CA GLU A 144 -13.17 -2.03 -15.75
C GLU A 144 -14.44 -1.18 -15.58
N GLU A 145 -15.57 -1.82 -15.29
CA GLU A 145 -16.89 -1.17 -15.26
C GLU A 145 -17.45 -1.02 -13.83
N GLY A 146 -16.97 -1.82 -12.89
CA GLY A 146 -17.44 -1.81 -11.50
C GLY A 146 -16.87 -0.66 -10.68
N ASP A 147 -17.54 -0.37 -9.57
CA ASP A 147 -17.12 0.70 -8.65
C ASP A 147 -15.98 0.23 -7.73
N THR A 148 -14.78 0.10 -8.28
CA THR A 148 -13.61 -0.46 -7.58
C THR A 148 -12.63 0.60 -7.08
N GLY A 149 -13.01 1.88 -7.20
CA GLY A 149 -12.16 3.02 -6.84
C GLY A 149 -12.04 3.26 -5.33
N HIS A 150 -12.91 2.66 -4.53
CA HIS A 150 -12.87 2.70 -3.07
C HIS A 150 -13.25 1.36 -2.45
N GLU A 151 -12.89 1.14 -1.19
CA GLU A 151 -13.01 -0.17 -0.54
C GLU A 151 -14.45 -0.68 -0.49
N GLU A 152 -15.42 0.17 -0.14
CA GLU A 152 -16.83 -0.22 -0.06
C GLU A 152 -17.36 -0.77 -1.39
N GLY A 153 -17.18 -0.04 -2.50
CA GLY A 153 -17.61 -0.48 -3.82
C GLY A 153 -16.85 -1.72 -4.29
N ALA A 154 -15.54 -1.79 -4.04
CA ALA A 154 -14.73 -2.96 -4.38
C ALA A 154 -15.22 -4.23 -3.66
N ARG A 155 -15.62 -4.12 -2.38
CA ARG A 155 -16.21 -5.22 -1.62
C ARG A 155 -17.59 -5.59 -2.13
N ASP A 156 -18.41 -4.61 -2.51
CA ASP A 156 -19.73 -4.85 -3.08
C ASP A 156 -19.64 -5.58 -4.43
N GLU A 157 -18.73 -5.17 -5.31
CA GLU A 157 -18.45 -5.86 -6.59
C GLU A 157 -18.01 -7.31 -6.36
N LEU A 158 -17.10 -7.56 -5.41
CA LEU A 158 -16.67 -8.91 -5.03
C LEU A 158 -17.84 -9.78 -4.54
N ASN A 159 -18.70 -9.22 -3.68
CA ASN A 159 -19.82 -9.94 -3.09
C ASN A 159 -20.93 -10.22 -4.13
N ALA A 160 -21.15 -9.28 -5.05
CA ALA A 160 -22.12 -9.40 -6.12
C ALA A 160 -21.64 -10.32 -7.25
N PHE A 161 -20.32 -10.48 -7.42
CA PHE A 161 -19.75 -11.25 -8.51
C PHE A 161 -20.21 -12.71 -8.50
N ALA A 162 -20.85 -13.12 -9.59
CA ALA A 162 -21.22 -14.49 -9.87
C ALA A 162 -20.99 -14.78 -11.36
N TYR A 163 -20.41 -15.93 -11.64
CA TYR A 163 -20.22 -16.39 -13.01
C TYR A 163 -20.57 -17.86 -13.12
N ALA A 164 -21.49 -18.22 -14.01
CA ALA A 164 -21.93 -19.59 -14.19
C ALA A 164 -22.02 -19.94 -15.67
N VAL A 165 -21.75 -21.20 -15.99
CA VAL A 165 -21.90 -21.75 -17.33
C VAL A 165 -23.07 -22.72 -17.33
N HIS A 166 -24.03 -22.46 -18.19
CA HIS A 166 -25.24 -23.26 -18.37
C HIS A 166 -25.19 -23.97 -19.71
N ARG A 167 -25.63 -25.22 -19.74
CA ARG A 167 -25.82 -25.97 -20.98
C ARG A 167 -27.29 -26.25 -21.19
N ALA A 168 -27.81 -25.74 -22.30
CA ALA A 168 -29.10 -26.14 -22.82
C ALA A 168 -28.89 -27.33 -23.77
N SER A 169 -29.67 -28.39 -23.59
CA SER A 169 -29.60 -29.60 -24.41
C SER A 169 -30.99 -30.09 -24.77
N CYS A 170 -31.15 -30.50 -26.02
CA CYS A 170 -32.40 -30.97 -26.59
C CYS A 170 -32.39 -32.49 -26.84
N SER A 171 -33.56 -33.12 -26.79
CA SER A 171 -33.76 -34.52 -27.15
C SER A 171 -33.39 -34.86 -28.60
N CYS A 172 -33.30 -33.89 -29.51
CA CYS A 172 -32.85 -34.10 -30.89
C CYS A 172 -31.32 -34.18 -31.05
N GLY A 173 -30.55 -33.92 -29.99
CA GLY A 173 -29.09 -33.90 -30.00
C GLY A 173 -28.47 -32.50 -30.03
N ASP A 174 -29.24 -31.45 -30.33
CA ASP A 174 -28.74 -30.08 -30.32
C ASP A 174 -28.46 -29.59 -28.90
N ALA A 175 -27.35 -28.87 -28.72
CA ALA A 175 -26.97 -28.28 -27.46
C ALA A 175 -26.15 -27.01 -27.65
N ALA A 176 -26.24 -26.10 -26.69
CA ALA A 176 -25.44 -24.88 -26.63
C ALA A 176 -25.09 -24.53 -25.18
N GLU A 177 -23.97 -23.84 -24.99
CA GLU A 177 -23.49 -23.35 -23.70
C GLU A 177 -23.64 -21.82 -23.62
N PHE A 178 -24.03 -21.33 -22.45
CA PHE A 178 -24.35 -19.93 -22.18
C PHE A 178 -23.76 -19.52 -20.83
N ASN A 179 -23.40 -18.25 -20.69
CA ASN A 179 -22.89 -17.70 -19.43
C ASN A 179 -24.00 -17.08 -18.55
N ASP A 180 -25.24 -17.15 -19.03
CA ASP A 180 -26.42 -16.56 -18.44
C ASP A 180 -27.57 -17.57 -18.60
N ASP A 181 -28.35 -17.78 -17.54
CA ASP A 181 -29.42 -18.76 -17.52
C ASP A 181 -30.63 -18.32 -18.36
N LEU A 182 -30.93 -17.01 -18.40
CA LEU A 182 -31.99 -16.45 -19.23
C LEU A 182 -31.67 -16.63 -20.72
N ASP A 183 -30.41 -16.47 -21.13
CA ASP A 183 -29.97 -16.75 -22.49
C ASP A 183 -30.14 -18.24 -22.85
N ALA A 184 -29.77 -19.15 -21.93
CA ALA A 184 -29.97 -20.58 -22.12
C ALA A 184 -31.45 -20.95 -22.27
N TRP A 185 -32.33 -20.33 -21.47
CA TRP A 185 -33.77 -20.50 -21.58
C TRP A 185 -34.35 -19.83 -22.82
N ALA A 186 -33.81 -18.70 -23.26
CA ALA A 186 -34.21 -18.02 -24.49
C ALA A 186 -33.92 -18.90 -25.72
N TRP A 187 -32.72 -19.49 -25.79
CA TRP A 187 -32.37 -20.47 -26.81
C TRP A 187 -33.34 -21.66 -26.79
N SER A 188 -33.60 -22.22 -25.60
CA SER A 188 -34.50 -23.36 -25.43
C SER A 188 -35.90 -23.09 -26.00
N ARG A 189 -36.47 -21.91 -25.69
CA ARG A 189 -37.78 -21.49 -26.22
C ARG A 189 -37.77 -21.31 -27.74
N HIS A 190 -36.72 -20.72 -28.28
CA HIS A 190 -36.59 -20.50 -29.71
C HIS A 190 -36.51 -21.83 -30.46
N HIS A 191 -35.64 -22.74 -29.98
CA HIS A 191 -35.44 -24.06 -30.57
C HIS A 191 -36.73 -24.90 -30.57
N VAL A 192 -37.46 -24.97 -29.45
CA VAL A 192 -38.74 -25.70 -29.38
C VAL A 192 -39.79 -25.13 -30.34
N LYS A 193 -39.82 -23.80 -30.49
CA LYS A 193 -40.77 -23.13 -31.40
C LYS A 193 -40.49 -23.44 -32.86
N GLU A 194 -39.23 -23.45 -33.28
CA GLU A 194 -38.84 -23.83 -34.65
C GLU A 194 -39.23 -25.27 -34.98
N GLN A 195 -39.18 -26.15 -33.97
CA GLN A 195 -39.45 -27.58 -34.09
C GLN A 195 -40.90 -27.95 -33.71
N GLN A 196 -41.83 -26.97 -33.82
CA GLN A 196 -43.27 -27.13 -33.62
C GLN A 196 -43.67 -27.80 -32.29
N GLY A 197 -42.88 -27.61 -31.22
CA GLY A 197 -43.22 -28.12 -29.88
C GLY A 197 -42.93 -29.60 -29.63
N GLN A 198 -42.29 -30.32 -30.56
CA GLN A 198 -42.03 -31.76 -30.43
C GLN A 198 -40.74 -32.09 -29.65
N HIS A 199 -39.90 -31.08 -29.42
CA HIS A 199 -38.59 -31.23 -28.83
C HIS A 199 -38.61 -30.94 -27.33
N ASN A 200 -37.98 -31.80 -26.53
CA ASN A 200 -37.83 -31.60 -25.10
C ASN A 200 -36.43 -31.03 -24.79
N VAL A 201 -36.38 -29.88 -24.13
CA VAL A 201 -35.12 -29.17 -23.81
C VAL A 201 -34.95 -29.09 -22.30
N SER A 202 -33.71 -29.28 -21.85
CA SER A 202 -33.30 -29.09 -20.45
C SER A 202 -32.13 -28.13 -20.36
N VAL A 203 -32.16 -27.23 -19.37
CA VAL A 203 -31.02 -26.37 -19.00
C VAL A 203 -30.37 -26.93 -17.73
N LYS A 204 -29.05 -27.06 -17.71
CA LYS A 204 -28.28 -27.47 -16.53
C LYS A 204 -27.15 -26.47 -16.27
N CYS A 205 -26.99 -26.04 -15.02
CA CYS A 205 -25.76 -25.38 -14.59
C CYS A 205 -24.62 -26.40 -14.58
N LEU A 206 -23.55 -26.13 -15.33
CA LEU A 206 -22.38 -26.99 -15.42
C LEU A 206 -21.31 -26.64 -14.40
N ALA A 207 -21.14 -25.34 -14.15
CA ALA A 207 -20.16 -24.82 -13.21
C ALA A 207 -20.55 -23.41 -12.79
N GLU A 208 -20.24 -23.04 -11.56
CA GLU A 208 -20.43 -21.71 -11.00
C GLU A 208 -19.16 -21.27 -10.28
N PHE A 209 -18.96 -19.95 -10.21
CA PHE A 209 -17.86 -19.33 -9.50
C PHE A 209 -18.36 -18.07 -8.81
N ARG A 210 -17.91 -17.91 -7.56
CA ARG A 210 -18.02 -16.71 -6.74
C ARG A 210 -16.70 -16.55 -6.01
N PHE A 211 -16.32 -15.32 -5.69
CA PHE A 211 -15.23 -15.13 -4.74
C PHE A 211 -15.72 -15.54 -3.34
N ALA A 212 -14.91 -16.31 -2.63
CA ALA A 212 -15.20 -16.78 -1.29
C ALA A 212 -14.30 -16.07 -0.27
N GLU A 213 -14.81 -15.89 0.96
CA GLU A 213 -14.04 -15.36 2.10
C GLU A 213 -13.38 -14.00 1.80
N THR A 214 -14.04 -13.18 0.97
CA THR A 214 -13.53 -11.87 0.50
C THR A 214 -13.35 -10.85 1.63
N TRP A 215 -14.02 -11.06 2.77
CA TRP A 215 -13.82 -10.26 3.98
C TRP A 215 -12.43 -10.48 4.60
N GLU A 216 -11.76 -11.61 4.34
CA GLU A 216 -10.41 -11.90 4.84
C GLU A 216 -9.31 -11.25 3.99
N TRP A 217 -9.66 -10.72 2.83
CA TRP A 217 -8.69 -10.10 1.93
C TRP A 217 -8.27 -8.76 2.50
N ASP A 218 -6.96 -8.62 2.76
CA ASP A 218 -6.38 -7.33 3.12
C ASP A 218 -6.09 -6.53 1.84
N LEU A 219 -6.97 -5.57 1.56
CA LEU A 219 -6.95 -4.72 0.37
C LEU A 219 -6.30 -3.36 0.64
N ARG A 220 -5.58 -3.25 1.76
CA ARG A 220 -4.97 -1.99 2.18
C ARG A 220 -3.45 -2.06 2.04
N SER A 221 -2.88 -0.94 1.66
CA SER A 221 -1.43 -0.71 1.65
C SER A 221 -1.12 0.49 2.53
N PHE A 222 0.17 0.70 2.81
CA PHE A 222 0.57 1.88 3.56
C PHE A 222 0.23 3.15 2.78
N ASP A 223 -0.33 4.12 3.48
CA ASP A 223 -0.50 5.47 2.98
C ASP A 223 0.84 6.04 2.50
N TRP A 224 0.83 6.67 1.32
CA TRP A 224 2.03 7.19 0.70
C TRP A 224 2.72 8.23 1.60
N TRP A 225 1.97 9.04 2.35
CA TRP A 225 2.53 10.05 3.24
C TRP A 225 3.17 9.43 4.48
N PHE A 226 2.60 8.35 5.03
CA PHE A 226 3.25 7.57 6.09
C PHE A 226 4.59 6.98 5.62
N LEU A 227 4.64 6.37 4.44
CA LEU A 227 5.89 5.87 3.85
C LEU A 227 6.90 7.00 3.63
N TRP A 228 6.42 8.15 3.13
CA TRP A 228 7.24 9.34 2.94
C TRP A 228 7.85 9.81 4.27
N ALA A 229 7.06 9.87 5.34
CA ALA A 229 7.52 10.21 6.68
C ALA A 229 8.55 9.22 7.22
N CYS A 230 8.39 7.91 6.96
CA CYS A 230 9.38 6.90 7.32
C CYS A 230 10.73 7.15 6.64
N HIS A 231 10.73 7.49 5.35
CA HIS A 231 11.95 7.87 4.62
C HIS A 231 12.55 9.17 5.16
N ALA A 232 11.71 10.16 5.47
CA ALA A 232 12.12 11.43 6.05
C ALA A 232 12.79 11.27 7.42
N ILE A 233 12.30 10.37 8.27
CA ILE A 233 12.91 10.04 9.57
C ILE A 233 14.32 9.46 9.36
N VAL A 234 14.47 8.43 8.52
CA VAL A 234 15.78 7.80 8.26
C VAL A 234 16.77 8.81 7.69
N TRP A 235 16.34 9.56 6.68
CA TRP A 235 17.17 10.55 6.02
C TRP A 235 17.54 11.70 6.96
N GLY A 236 16.59 12.20 7.75
CA GLY A 236 16.80 13.30 8.69
C GLY A 236 17.77 12.91 9.81
N ILE A 237 17.65 11.71 10.36
CA ILE A 237 18.61 11.16 11.32
C ILE A 237 20.00 11.04 10.68
N GLY A 238 20.08 10.56 9.44
CA GLY A 238 21.35 10.47 8.71
C GLY A 238 22.04 11.83 8.50
N ARG A 239 21.27 12.88 8.20
CA ARG A 239 21.77 14.27 8.09
C ARG A 239 22.26 14.82 9.42
N TYR A 240 21.52 14.55 10.49
CA TYR A 240 21.94 14.91 11.85
C TYR A 240 23.25 14.24 12.24
N ASP A 241 23.38 12.93 11.97
CA ASP A 241 24.59 12.17 12.28
C ASP A 241 25.82 12.66 11.48
N ALA A 242 25.61 13.04 10.21
CA ALA A 242 26.66 13.63 9.40
C ALA A 242 27.14 14.97 9.97
N ALA A 243 26.20 15.85 10.36
CA ALA A 243 26.54 17.14 10.96
C ALA A 243 27.29 16.99 12.29
N LEU A 244 26.91 16.02 13.14
CA LEU A 244 27.65 15.72 14.37
C LEU A 244 29.08 15.23 14.09
N ARG A 245 29.27 14.37 13.08
CA ARG A 245 30.61 13.92 12.67
C ARG A 245 31.46 15.07 12.14
N GLU A 246 30.89 15.95 11.33
CA GLU A 246 31.58 17.14 10.82
C GLU A 246 31.99 18.09 11.95
N LEU A 247 31.08 18.36 12.90
CA LEU A 247 31.37 19.19 14.06
C LEU A 247 32.48 18.59 14.93
N ALA A 248 32.45 17.27 15.15
CA ALA A 248 33.49 16.56 15.88
C ALA A 248 34.86 16.66 15.17
N ALA A 249 34.89 16.49 13.85
CA ALA A 249 36.11 16.62 13.04
C ALA A 249 36.67 18.05 13.06
N GLN A 250 35.81 19.07 12.98
CA GLN A 250 36.21 20.48 13.10
C GLN A 250 36.81 20.78 14.47
N LYS A 251 36.18 20.32 15.56
CA LYS A 251 36.70 20.47 16.93
C LYS A 251 38.05 19.79 17.11
N ALA A 252 38.25 18.62 16.50
CA ALA A 252 39.53 17.92 16.55
C ALA A 252 40.67 18.61 15.75
N THR A 253 40.31 19.44 14.76
CA THR A 253 41.28 20.12 13.87
C THR A 253 41.62 21.54 14.34
N GLN A 254 40.85 22.13 15.27
CA GLN A 254 41.17 23.45 15.82
C GLN A 254 42.37 23.36 16.78
N PRO A 255 43.47 24.10 16.53
CA PRO A 255 44.62 24.10 17.44
C PRO A 255 44.20 24.68 18.79
N VAL A 256 44.62 24.02 19.88
CA VAL A 256 44.49 24.56 21.24
C VAL A 256 45.30 25.85 21.30
N THR A 257 44.64 26.99 21.09
CA THR A 257 45.21 28.29 21.44
C THR A 257 45.25 28.36 22.97
N SER A 258 46.35 27.87 23.54
CA SER A 258 46.67 28.14 24.93
C SER A 258 46.77 29.66 25.08
N GLN A 259 45.80 30.27 25.76
CA GLN A 259 46.01 31.60 26.30
C GLN A 259 47.14 31.50 27.33
N ALA A 260 48.35 31.84 26.89
CA ALA A 260 49.43 32.22 27.78
C ALA A 260 49.06 33.56 28.41
N GLY A 261 48.25 33.50 29.47
CA GLY A 261 48.17 34.57 30.45
C GLY A 261 49.45 34.53 31.28
N GLY A 262 50.27 35.58 31.18
CA GLY A 262 51.48 35.67 31.99
C GLY A 262 52.34 36.90 31.72
N ALA A 263 52.06 37.95 32.51
CA ALA A 263 52.96 39.02 32.95
C ALA A 263 53.34 40.15 31.97
N ALA A 264 52.69 41.30 32.16
CA ALA A 264 53.35 42.50 32.68
C ALA A 264 52.29 43.43 33.32
#